data_AF-A0A498QEM1-F1
#
_entry.id   AF-A0A498QEM1-F1
#
_cell.length_a   1.000
_cell.length_b   1.000
_cell.length_c   1.000
_cell.angle_alpha   90.00
_cell.angle_beta   90.00
_cell.angle_gamma   90.00
#
_symmetry.space_group_name_H-M   'P 1'
#
loop_
_entity.id
_entity.type
_entity.pdbx_description
1 polymer ?
#
loop_
_entity_poly.entity_id
_entity_poly.type
_entity_poly.pdbx_seq_one_letter_code
_entity_poly.pdbx_strand_id
1 'polypeptide(L)'
;MTEYLDLDDLLDIAHEAVGADVVVGDYGLLESALARPRASVFGQDAYPSLHLKAAALLHSLARNHALVDGNKRLAWTACRTFLAINGQWISAPEDDRFEFVIQVATGALPDLPKLAEQLRAWSYDERAESAAANCLPSQLHARSQAEFGVDVSEVGLHGAR
;
A
#
# COMPACT_ATOMS: atom_id res chain seq x y z
N MET A 1 18.13 -8.59 4.48
CA MET A 1 17.15 -9.63 4.84
C MET A 1 15.79 -9.05 4.52
N THR A 2 14.92 -9.77 3.80
CA THR A 2 13.59 -9.25 3.43
C THR A 2 12.66 -9.40 4.62
N GLU A 3 12.05 -8.30 5.06
CA GLU A 3 11.01 -8.33 6.09
C GLU A 3 9.64 -8.58 5.45
N TYR A 4 8.79 -9.32 6.14
CA TYR A 4 7.49 -9.75 5.64
C TYR A 4 6.42 -9.37 6.64
N LEU A 5 5.28 -8.94 6.11
CA LEU A 5 4.09 -8.68 6.91
C LEU A 5 3.52 -10.00 7.44
N ASP A 6 2.99 -9.96 8.65
CA ASP A 6 2.18 -11.03 9.21
C ASP A 6 0.68 -10.70 9.15
N LEU A 7 -0.14 -11.60 9.71
CA LEU A 7 -1.59 -11.44 9.67
C LEU A 7 -2.04 -10.25 10.51
N ASP A 8 -1.38 -9.97 11.63
CA ASP A 8 -1.72 -8.87 12.53
C ASP A 8 -1.46 -7.53 11.82
N ASP A 9 -0.29 -7.39 11.19
CA ASP A 9 0.04 -6.24 10.34
C ASP A 9 -1.03 -6.02 9.25
N LEU A 10 -1.48 -7.11 8.62
CA LEU A 10 -2.46 -7.02 7.53
C LEU A 10 -3.83 -6.57 8.02
N LEU A 11 -4.23 -6.96 9.23
CA LEU A 11 -5.48 -6.52 9.86
C LEU A 11 -5.41 -5.06 10.28
N ASP A 12 -4.30 -4.61 10.84
CA ASP A 12 -4.08 -3.19 11.14
C ASP A 12 -4.11 -2.33 9.87
N ILE A 13 -3.46 -2.80 8.80
CA ILE A 13 -3.52 -2.13 7.50
C ILE A 13 -4.95 -2.14 6.94
N ALA A 14 -5.73 -3.20 7.16
CA ALA A 14 -7.13 -3.24 6.72
C ALA A 14 -7.98 -2.20 7.47
N HIS A 15 -7.81 -2.08 8.78
CA HIS A 15 -8.49 -1.06 9.59
C HIS A 15 -8.13 0.35 9.14
N GLU A 16 -6.86 0.61 8.86
CA GLU A 16 -6.39 1.93 8.41
C GLU A 16 -6.86 2.24 6.97
N ALA A 17 -6.78 1.28 6.05
CA ALA A 17 -7.04 1.51 4.63
C ALA A 17 -8.53 1.48 4.25
N VAL A 18 -9.32 0.68 4.95
CA VAL A 18 -10.75 0.48 4.66
C VAL A 18 -11.62 1.17 5.70
N GLY A 19 -11.24 1.08 6.97
CA GLY A 19 -11.95 1.62 8.12
C GLY A 19 -12.05 0.61 9.26
N ALA A 20 -12.34 1.09 10.47
CA ALA A 20 -12.44 0.26 11.68
C ALA A 20 -13.54 -0.82 11.59
N ASP A 21 -14.57 -0.62 10.76
CA ASP A 21 -15.67 -1.57 10.55
C ASP A 21 -15.37 -2.63 9.47
N VAL A 22 -14.10 -2.85 9.12
CA VAL A 22 -13.73 -3.84 8.09
C VAL A 22 -14.16 -5.24 8.52
N VAL A 23 -14.88 -5.93 7.63
CA VAL A 23 -15.32 -7.30 7.88
C VAL A 23 -14.45 -8.24 7.07
N VAL A 24 -13.62 -9.01 7.78
CA VAL A 24 -12.87 -10.12 7.21
C VAL A 24 -13.82 -11.29 7.01
N GLY A 25 -14.00 -11.69 5.76
CA GLY A 25 -14.81 -12.85 5.40
C GLY A 25 -14.06 -14.16 5.62
N ASP A 26 -12.77 -14.19 5.25
CA ASP A 26 -11.95 -15.39 5.34
C ASP A 26 -10.48 -15.08 5.66
N TYR A 27 -10.05 -15.43 6.87
CA TYR A 27 -8.68 -15.26 7.33
C TYR A 27 -7.70 -16.21 6.61
N GLY A 28 -8.14 -17.40 6.21
CA GLY A 28 -7.29 -18.36 5.48
C GLY A 28 -6.88 -17.83 4.11
N LEU A 29 -7.74 -17.02 3.47
CA LEU A 29 -7.40 -16.33 2.23
C LEU A 29 -6.37 -15.21 2.44
N LEU A 30 -6.36 -14.54 3.60
CA LEU A 30 -5.32 -13.58 3.95
C LEU A 30 -3.98 -14.26 4.17
N GLU A 31 -3.96 -15.34 4.96
CA GLU A 31 -2.74 -16.12 5.23
C GLU A 31 -2.16 -16.72 3.94
N SER A 32 -3.00 -17.23 3.06
CA SER A 32 -2.59 -17.73 1.74
C SER A 32 -1.93 -16.64 0.88
N ALA A 33 -2.46 -15.41 0.94
CA ALA A 33 -1.86 -14.27 0.24
C ALA A 33 -0.48 -13.88 0.82
N LEU A 34 -0.30 -13.94 2.14
CA LEU A 34 0.97 -13.69 2.83
C LEU A 34 2.02 -14.79 2.62
N ALA A 35 1.58 -16.05 2.46
CA ALA A 35 2.46 -17.16 2.16
C ALA A 35 3.05 -17.08 0.73
N ARG A 36 2.32 -16.46 -0.20
CA ARG A 36 2.70 -16.36 -1.61
C ARG A 36 4.05 -15.67 -1.86
N PRO A 37 4.34 -14.46 -1.34
CA PRO A 37 5.66 -13.82 -1.51
C PRO A 37 6.82 -14.57 -0.82
N ARG A 38 6.51 -15.50 0.10
CA ARG A 38 7.47 -16.41 0.74
C ARG A 38 7.62 -17.74 0.00
N ALA A 39 6.89 -17.94 -1.09
CA ALA A 39 6.94 -19.19 -1.85
C ALA A 39 8.32 -19.39 -2.50
N SER A 40 8.82 -20.61 -2.38
CA SER A 40 10.05 -21.06 -3.02
C SER A 40 9.74 -22.17 -4.00
N VAL A 41 10.33 -22.11 -5.19
CA VAL A 41 10.13 -23.07 -6.27
C VAL A 41 11.48 -23.71 -6.56
N PHE A 42 11.54 -25.05 -6.52
CA PHE A 42 12.78 -25.83 -6.68
C PHE A 42 13.93 -25.42 -5.73
N GLY A 43 13.60 -25.01 -4.50
CA GLY A 43 14.59 -24.61 -3.50
C GLY A 43 15.21 -23.23 -3.72
N GLN A 44 14.71 -22.46 -4.69
CA GLN A 44 15.07 -21.06 -4.92
C GLN A 44 13.85 -20.17 -4.62
N ASP A 45 14.09 -18.95 -4.11
CA ASP A 45 13.03 -17.94 -3.97
C ASP A 45 12.29 -17.81 -5.32
N ALA A 46 10.97 -18.02 -5.32
CA ALA A 46 10.17 -17.86 -6.54
C ALA A 46 10.17 -16.40 -7.03
N TYR A 47 10.53 -15.47 -6.15
CA TYR A 47 10.53 -14.04 -6.36
C TYR A 47 11.88 -13.46 -5.92
N PRO A 48 12.89 -13.40 -6.81
CA PRO A 48 14.23 -12.96 -6.43
C PRO A 48 14.32 -11.45 -6.13
N SER A 49 13.37 -10.64 -6.60
CA SER A 49 13.33 -9.20 -6.33
C SER A 49 12.23 -8.84 -5.32
N LEU A 50 12.49 -7.77 -4.55
CA LEU A 50 11.52 -7.24 -3.60
C LEU A 50 10.21 -6.80 -4.30
N HIS A 51 10.32 -6.16 -5.47
CA HIS A 51 9.17 -5.75 -6.27
C HIS A 51 8.35 -6.94 -6.78
N LEU A 52 8.99 -8.07 -7.11
CA LEU A 52 8.28 -9.31 -7.46
C LEU A 52 7.52 -9.89 -6.27
N LYS A 53 8.12 -9.87 -5.07
CA LYS A 53 7.44 -10.28 -3.83
C LYS A 53 6.24 -9.38 -3.55
N ALA A 54 6.40 -8.06 -3.68
CA ALA A 54 5.32 -7.08 -3.51
C ALA A 54 4.19 -7.26 -4.54
N ALA A 55 4.54 -7.47 -5.81
CA ALA A 55 3.58 -7.76 -6.88
C ALA A 55 2.79 -9.05 -6.62
N ALA A 56 3.45 -10.09 -6.13
CA ALA A 56 2.81 -11.35 -5.76
C ALA A 56 1.79 -11.17 -4.62
N LEU A 57 2.17 -10.40 -3.60
CA LEU A 57 1.29 -10.06 -2.48
C LEU A 57 0.06 -9.27 -2.96
N LEU A 58 0.29 -8.16 -3.68
CA LEU A 58 -0.76 -7.31 -4.24
C LEU A 58 -1.75 -8.12 -5.10
N HIS A 59 -1.21 -8.92 -6.03
CA HIS A 59 -2.03 -9.72 -6.93
C HIS A 59 -2.83 -10.80 -6.19
N SER A 60 -2.29 -11.37 -5.11
CA SER A 60 -3.03 -12.34 -4.29
C SER A 60 -4.15 -11.65 -3.50
N LEU A 61 -3.85 -10.56 -2.80
CA LEU A 61 -4.84 -9.82 -1.99
C LEU A 61 -5.96 -9.24 -2.86
N ALA A 62 -5.63 -8.71 -4.04
CA ALA A 62 -6.62 -8.16 -4.96
C ALA A 62 -7.60 -9.21 -5.50
N ARG A 63 -7.19 -10.49 -5.59
CA ARG A 63 -8.01 -11.58 -6.16
C ARG A 63 -8.61 -12.55 -5.14
N ASN A 64 -8.10 -12.60 -3.92
CA ASN A 64 -8.58 -13.56 -2.91
C ASN A 64 -9.92 -13.18 -2.27
N HIS A 65 -10.46 -11.98 -2.50
CA HIS A 65 -11.74 -11.54 -1.94
C HIS A 65 -11.90 -11.84 -0.43
N ALA A 66 -10.82 -11.69 0.34
CA ALA A 66 -10.78 -12.07 1.74
C ALA A 66 -11.64 -11.15 2.65
N LEU A 67 -11.89 -9.91 2.21
CA LEU A 67 -12.76 -8.95 2.87
C LEU A 67 -14.12 -8.87 2.17
N VAL A 68 -15.16 -8.50 2.94
CA VAL A 68 -16.49 -8.23 2.39
C VAL A 68 -16.47 -7.02 1.44
N ASP A 69 -15.74 -5.96 1.80
CA ASP A 69 -15.48 -4.81 0.93
C ASP A 69 -14.06 -4.24 1.17
N GLY A 70 -13.51 -3.52 0.19
CA GLY A 70 -12.22 -2.83 0.37
C GLY A 70 -10.96 -3.64 0.04
N ASN A 71 -11.09 -4.87 -0.48
CA ASN A 71 -9.95 -5.71 -0.91
C ASN A 71 -8.91 -4.98 -1.78
N LYS A 72 -9.37 -4.08 -2.66
CA LYS A 72 -8.52 -3.25 -3.52
C LYS A 72 -7.66 -2.27 -2.71
N ARG A 73 -8.26 -1.59 -1.72
CA ARG A 73 -7.54 -0.65 -0.84
C ARG A 73 -6.57 -1.38 0.08
N LEU A 74 -6.97 -2.52 0.62
CA LEU A 74 -6.09 -3.38 1.41
C LEU A 74 -4.89 -3.85 0.57
N ALA A 75 -5.13 -4.40 -0.63
CA ALA A 75 -4.07 -4.90 -1.49
C ALA A 75 -3.00 -3.83 -1.78
N TRP A 76 -3.44 -2.62 -2.14
CA TRP A 76 -2.54 -1.49 -2.39
C TRP A 76 -1.76 -1.06 -1.14
N THR A 77 -2.45 -0.91 -0.01
CA THR A 77 -1.84 -0.42 1.22
C THR A 77 -0.86 -1.45 1.77
N ALA A 78 -1.23 -2.74 1.77
CA ALA A 78 -0.34 -3.83 2.15
C ALA A 78 0.91 -3.90 1.25
N CYS A 79 0.76 -3.71 -0.06
CA CYS A 79 1.88 -3.65 -0.99
C CYS A 79 2.83 -2.48 -0.68
N ARG A 80 2.28 -1.29 -0.38
CA ARG A 80 3.07 -0.12 0.01
C ARG A 80 3.80 -0.34 1.33
N THR A 81 3.11 -0.85 2.35
CA THR A 81 3.71 -1.13 3.66
C THR A 81 4.82 -2.18 3.54
N PHE A 82 4.60 -3.25 2.77
CA PHE A 82 5.62 -4.27 2.53
C PHE A 82 6.89 -3.70 1.89
N LEU A 83 6.76 -2.76 0.95
CA LEU A 83 7.93 -2.09 0.37
C LEU A 83 8.57 -1.14 1.39
N ALA A 84 7.76 -0.38 2.14
CA ALA A 84 8.23 0.60 3.11
C ALA A 84 9.06 -0.03 4.24
N ILE A 85 8.61 -1.16 4.83
CA ILE A 85 9.39 -1.90 5.84
C ILE A 85 10.73 -2.39 5.28
N ASN A 86 10.80 -2.65 3.97
CA ASN A 86 12.02 -3.04 3.27
C ASN A 86 12.84 -1.83 2.76
N GLY A 87 12.45 -0.60 3.10
CA GLY A 87 13.15 0.65 2.75
C GLY A 87 12.89 1.17 1.33
N GLN A 88 11.84 0.69 0.67
CA GLN A 88 11.43 1.14 -0.66
C GLN A 88 10.07 1.83 -0.56
N TRP A 89 9.96 3.04 -1.09
CA TRP A 89 8.73 3.81 -1.02
C TRP A 89 8.12 3.92 -2.41
N ILE A 90 6.79 3.88 -2.49
CA ILE A 90 6.06 4.07 -3.75
C ILE A 90 5.41 5.44 -3.74
N SER A 91 5.67 6.22 -4.80
CA SER A 91 4.94 7.44 -5.12
C SER A 91 4.28 7.25 -6.48
N ALA A 92 2.97 7.01 -6.46
CA ALA A 92 2.14 6.88 -7.65
C ALA A 92 0.98 7.88 -7.55
N PRO A 93 0.61 8.57 -8.64
CA PRO A 93 -0.58 9.41 -8.69
C PRO A 93 -1.83 8.61 -8.32
N GLU A 94 -2.85 9.29 -7.78
CA GLU A 94 -4.05 8.62 -7.29
C GLU A 94 -4.84 7.92 -8.39
N ASP A 95 -4.91 8.51 -9.58
CA ASP A 95 -5.55 7.90 -10.75
C ASP A 95 -4.80 6.64 -11.21
N ASP A 96 -3.48 6.75 -11.41
CA ASP A 96 -2.64 5.65 -11.87
C ASP A 96 -2.67 4.45 -10.91
N ARG A 97 -2.58 4.68 -9.59
CA ARG A 97 -2.66 3.59 -8.60
C ARG A 97 -4.02 2.92 -8.61
N PHE A 98 -5.10 3.69 -8.80
CA PHE A 98 -6.46 3.16 -8.77
C PHE A 98 -6.72 2.30 -10.00
N GLU A 99 -6.31 2.79 -11.18
CA GLU A 99 -6.37 2.04 -12.42
C GLU A 99 -5.54 0.75 -12.33
N PHE A 100 -4.30 0.85 -11.82
CA PHE A 100 -3.43 -0.31 -11.67
C PHE A 100 -4.03 -1.40 -10.79
N VAL A 101 -4.57 -1.05 -9.61
CA VAL A 101 -5.21 -2.01 -8.71
C VAL A 101 -6.46 -2.62 -9.36
N ILE A 102 -7.23 -1.84 -10.12
CA ILE A 102 -8.38 -2.35 -10.89
C ILE A 102 -7.91 -3.34 -11.96
N GLN A 103 -6.88 -3.04 -12.72
CA GLN A 103 -6.36 -3.93 -13.76
C GLN A 103 -5.89 -5.28 -13.16
N VAL A 104 -5.27 -5.24 -11.98
CA VAL A 104 -4.86 -6.45 -11.26
C VAL A 104 -6.06 -7.23 -10.73
N ALA A 105 -7.04 -6.56 -10.13
CA ALA A 105 -8.24 -7.19 -9.59
C ALA A 105 -9.14 -7.80 -10.68
N THR A 106 -9.24 -7.14 -11.84
CA THR A 106 -10.00 -7.63 -13.01
C THR A 106 -9.26 -8.70 -13.79
N GLY A 107 -7.96 -8.91 -13.51
CA GLY A 107 -7.12 -9.84 -14.26
C GLY A 107 -6.73 -9.36 -15.66
N ALA A 108 -6.95 -8.07 -15.97
CA ALA A 108 -6.48 -7.45 -17.20
C ALA A 108 -4.94 -7.43 -17.28
N LEU A 109 -4.27 -7.44 -16.13
CA LEU A 109 -2.82 -7.50 -16.03
C LEU A 109 -2.40 -8.68 -15.11
N PRO A 110 -2.36 -9.92 -15.62
CA PRO A 110 -1.98 -11.11 -14.83
C PRO A 110 -0.46 -11.30 -14.73
N ASP A 111 0.31 -10.56 -15.54
CA ASP A 111 1.76 -10.68 -15.66
C ASP A 111 2.49 -10.11 -14.44
N LEU A 112 2.74 -10.96 -13.43
CA LEU A 112 3.59 -10.63 -12.27
C LEU A 112 4.87 -9.82 -12.58
N PRO A 113 5.67 -10.14 -13.61
CA PRO A 113 6.85 -9.34 -13.93
C PRO A 113 6.50 -7.90 -14.35
N LYS A 114 5.40 -7.68 -15.10
CA LYS A 114 4.96 -6.34 -15.47
C LYS A 114 4.48 -5.54 -14.26
N LEU A 115 3.77 -6.19 -13.32
CA LEU A 115 3.40 -5.54 -12.05
C LEU A 115 4.66 -5.09 -11.30
N ALA A 116 5.65 -5.97 -11.20
CA ALA A 116 6.90 -5.66 -10.52
C ALA A 116 7.67 -4.54 -11.20
N GLU A 117 7.69 -4.49 -12.53
CA GLU A 117 8.28 -3.37 -13.30
C GLU A 117 7.57 -2.05 -13.03
N GLN A 118 6.24 -2.05 -13.02
CA GLN A 118 5.45 -0.85 -12.71
C GLN A 118 5.69 -0.37 -11.28
N LEU A 119 5.67 -1.28 -10.31
CA LEU A 119 5.99 -0.96 -8.91
C LEU A 119 7.41 -0.44 -8.78
N ARG A 120 8.36 -0.97 -9.56
CA ARG A 120 9.74 -0.50 -9.59
C ARG A 120 9.87 0.89 -10.19
N ALA A 121 9.08 1.22 -11.21
CA ALA A 121 9.07 2.54 -11.82
C ALA A 121 8.55 3.63 -10.87
N TRP A 122 7.59 3.29 -10.00
CA TRP A 122 7.08 4.19 -8.96
C TRP A 122 7.87 4.13 -7.65
N SER A 123 8.73 3.13 -7.49
CA SER A 123 9.51 2.98 -6.27
C SER A 123 10.74 3.89 -6.27
N TYR A 124 10.98 4.54 -5.14
CA TYR A 124 12.18 5.31 -4.86
C TYR A 124 12.74 4.90 -3.49
N ASP A 125 14.02 5.18 -3.28
CA ASP A 125 14.72 4.84 -2.04
C ASP A 125 14.89 6.11 -1.19
N GLU A 126 14.16 6.21 -0.08
CA GLU A 126 14.29 7.34 0.85
C GLU A 126 15.63 7.35 1.58
N ARG A 127 16.39 6.23 1.64
CA ARG A 127 17.73 6.24 2.24
C ARG A 127 18.74 6.91 1.31
N ALA A 128 18.56 6.80 0.00
CA ALA A 128 19.31 7.55 -1.01
C ALA A 128 18.95 9.04 -0.96
N GLU A 129 17.67 9.37 -0.76
CA GLU A 129 17.21 10.76 -0.56
C GLU A 129 17.61 11.34 0.79
N SER A 130 17.62 10.57 1.88
CA SER A 130 18.11 11.01 3.20
C SER A 130 19.64 11.12 3.26
N ALA A 131 20.38 10.32 2.49
CA ALA A 131 21.82 10.53 2.30
C ALA A 131 22.10 11.80 1.49
N ALA A 132 21.25 12.13 0.50
CA ALA A 132 21.33 13.38 -0.26
C ALA A 132 20.81 14.60 0.54
N ALA A 133 19.78 14.43 1.38
CA ALA A 133 19.21 15.46 2.24
C ALA A 133 20.06 15.73 3.49
N ASN A 134 20.82 14.74 3.98
CA ASN A 134 21.87 15.01 4.97
C ASN A 134 23.11 15.69 4.35
N CYS A 135 23.16 15.82 3.02
CA CYS A 135 24.08 16.71 2.31
C CYS A 135 23.47 18.09 2.02
N LEU A 136 22.18 18.30 2.30
CA LEU A 136 21.47 19.57 2.16
C LEU A 136 20.54 19.80 3.36
N PRO A 137 21.02 20.42 4.46
CA PRO A 137 20.11 20.83 5.52
C PRO A 137 19.23 21.96 4.96
N SER A 138 17.89 21.77 4.93
CA SER A 138 16.88 22.77 5.35
C SER A 138 15.52 22.85 4.63
N GLN A 139 15.13 21.98 3.68
CA GLN A 139 13.91 22.27 2.89
C GLN A 139 12.98 21.07 2.63
N LEU A 140 12.23 20.56 3.63
CA LEU A 140 11.02 19.75 3.38
C LEU A 140 10.14 19.58 4.64
N HIS A 141 9.56 20.67 5.12
CA HIS A 141 8.44 20.64 6.09
C HIS A 141 7.19 21.39 5.58
N ALA A 142 7.10 21.68 4.28
CA ALA A 142 6.09 22.58 3.73
C ALA A 142 5.14 21.94 2.69
N ARG A 143 4.68 20.69 2.91
CA ARG A 143 3.68 20.05 2.02
C ARG A 143 2.64 19.18 2.74
N SER A 144 2.04 19.67 3.83
CA SER A 144 0.83 19.02 4.37
C SER A 144 -0.02 19.95 5.25
N GLN A 145 -0.38 21.15 4.77
CA GLN A 145 -1.47 21.95 5.34
C GLN A 145 -2.14 22.82 4.26
N ALA A 146 -2.90 22.20 3.38
CA ALA A 146 -3.97 22.84 2.64
C ALA A 146 -4.84 21.71 2.10
N GLU A 147 -6.10 21.65 2.56
CA GLU A 147 -7.23 20.84 2.04
C GLU A 147 -8.01 20.12 3.14
N PHE A 148 -8.37 20.82 4.21
CA PHE A 148 -9.56 20.47 5.00
C PHE A 148 -10.18 21.76 5.57
N GLY A 149 -10.75 22.56 4.66
CA GLY A 149 -11.64 23.65 5.02
C GLY A 149 -13.04 23.09 5.29
N VAL A 150 -13.28 22.63 6.52
CA VAL A 150 -14.63 22.35 7.01
C VAL A 150 -15.16 23.64 7.62
N ASP A 151 -16.03 24.33 6.89
CA ASP A 151 -16.82 25.44 7.40
C ASP A 151 -17.94 24.87 8.27
N VAL A 152 -17.72 24.87 9.59
CA VAL A 152 -18.80 24.77 10.58
C VAL A 152 -18.62 25.95 11.53
N SER A 153 -19.56 26.89 11.52
CA SER A 153 -20.06 27.66 12.67
C SER A 153 -20.64 29.00 12.20
N GLU A 154 -21.89 29.01 11.73
CA GLU A 154 -22.72 30.21 11.86
C GLU A 154 -24.02 29.84 12.60
N VAL A 155 -23.89 29.74 13.93
CA VAL A 155 -25.02 29.72 14.87
C VAL A 155 -24.75 30.75 15.97
N GLY A 156 -25.36 31.91 15.80
CA GLY A 156 -26.05 32.62 16.87
C GLY A 156 -25.23 33.48 17.84
N LEU A 157 -25.87 34.60 18.21
CA LEU A 157 -25.69 35.42 19.41
C LEU A 157 -24.64 36.55 19.32
N HIS A 158 -25.13 37.77 19.11
CA HIS A 158 -25.05 38.81 20.14
C HIS A 158 -26.02 39.96 19.86
N GLY A 159 -27.07 40.06 20.70
CA GLY A 159 -27.65 41.34 21.02
C GLY A 159 -26.74 42.06 22.02
N ALA A 160 -26.53 43.36 21.82
CA ALA A 160 -26.28 44.37 22.86
C ALA A 160 -25.92 45.69 22.18
N ARG A 161 -26.91 46.59 22.05
CA ARG A 161 -26.85 48.00 22.46
C ARG A 161 -28.13 48.73 22.13
#